data_AF-A0A729SCZ0-F1
#
_entry.id   AF-A0A729SCZ0-F1
#
_cell.length_a   1.000
_cell.length_b   1.000
_cell.length_c   1.000
_cell.angle_alpha   90.00
_cell.angle_beta   90.00
_cell.angle_gamma   90.00
#
_symmetry.space_group_name_H-M   'P 1'
#
loop_
_entity.id
_entity.type
_entity.pdbx_description
1 polymer ?
#
loop_
_entity_poly.entity_id
_entity_poly.type
_entity_poly.pdbx_seq_one_letter_code
_entity_poly.pdbx_strand_id
1 'polypeptide(L)'
;MPIIDLNQLPAPDVVEELDFETILAERKATLISLYPEDQQEAVARTLTLESEPLVKLLEENAYRELIWRQRVNEAARAVMLA
;
A
#
# COMPACT_ATOMS: atom_id res chain seq x y z
N MET A 1 -42.26 -0.18 12.40
CA MET A 1 -41.13 -0.59 11.54
C MET A 1 -39.93 -0.79 12.45
N PRO A 2 -39.20 -1.91 12.36
CA PRO A 2 -37.98 -2.05 13.13
C PRO A 2 -36.98 -0.99 12.65
N ILE A 3 -36.38 -0.27 13.60
CA ILE A 3 -35.29 0.66 13.33
C ILE A 3 -34.06 -0.23 13.11
N ILE A 4 -33.56 -0.29 11.87
CA ILE A 4 -32.33 -0.99 11.57
C ILE A 4 -31.18 -0.12 12.10
N ASP A 5 -30.40 -0.66 13.04
CA ASP A 5 -29.19 0.00 13.53
C ASP A 5 -28.05 -0.25 12.53
N LEU A 6 -27.78 0.75 11.71
CA LEU A 6 -26.78 0.69 10.65
C LEU A 6 -25.35 0.54 11.20
N ASN A 7 -25.11 0.88 12.48
CA ASN A 7 -23.81 0.71 13.12
C ASN A 7 -23.45 -0.76 13.41
N GLN A 8 -24.42 -1.69 13.29
CA GLN A 8 -24.19 -3.11 13.51
C GLN A 8 -23.83 -3.86 12.22
N LEU A 9 -23.78 -3.16 11.08
CA LEU A 9 -23.33 -3.75 9.83
C LEU A 9 -21.80 -3.86 9.80
N PRO A 10 -21.24 -4.95 9.27
CA PRO A 10 -19.79 -5.06 9.10
C PRO A 10 -19.29 -3.93 8.19
N ALA A 11 -18.04 -3.50 8.41
CA ALA A 11 -17.41 -2.53 7.53
C ALA A 11 -17.44 -3.08 6.09
N PRO A 12 -17.73 -2.22 5.11
CA PRO A 12 -17.83 -2.63 3.72
C PRO A 12 -16.47 -3.13 3.21
N ASP A 13 -16.50 -4.25 2.48
CA ASP A 13 -15.34 -4.99 1.94
C ASP A 13 -14.46 -4.15 0.99
N VAL A 14 -14.95 -2.99 0.56
CA VAL A 14 -14.22 -2.06 -0.31
C VAL A 14 -13.12 -1.29 0.43
N VAL A 15 -13.14 -1.25 1.77
CA VAL A 15 -12.14 -0.50 2.55
C VAL A 15 -10.94 -1.40 2.80
N GLU A 16 -9.82 -1.07 2.15
CA GLU A 16 -8.56 -1.78 2.31
C GLU A 16 -7.87 -1.42 3.64
N GLU A 17 -7.32 -2.41 4.35
CA GLU A 17 -6.35 -2.18 5.41
C GLU A 17 -4.99 -1.90 4.79
N LEU A 18 -4.46 -0.70 5.01
CA LEU A 18 -3.23 -0.22 4.37
C LEU A 18 -2.05 -0.27 5.34
N ASP A 19 -0.97 -0.91 4.91
CA ASP A 19 0.29 -0.98 5.64
C ASP A 19 1.45 -0.49 4.76
N PHE A 20 2.23 0.44 5.31
CA PHE A 20 3.32 1.07 4.59
C PHE A 20 4.43 0.07 4.23
N GLU A 21 4.82 -0.80 5.16
CA GLU A 21 5.91 -1.75 4.95
C GLU A 21 5.55 -2.79 3.90
N THR A 22 4.29 -3.22 3.87
CA THR A 22 3.75 -4.10 2.82
C THR A 22 3.86 -3.45 1.44
N ILE A 23 3.41 -2.19 1.30
CA ILE A 23 3.51 -1.45 0.03
C ILE A 23 4.98 -1.26 -0.38
N LEU A 24 5.85 -0.90 0.57
CA LEU A 24 7.27 -0.72 0.30
C LEU A 24 7.94 -2.03 -0.17
N ALA A 25 7.59 -3.17 0.45
CA ALA A 25 8.09 -4.47 0.05
C ALA A 25 7.65 -4.84 -1.38
N GLU A 26 6.38 -4.61 -1.73
CA GLU A 26 5.85 -4.81 -3.10
C GLU A 26 6.57 -3.93 -4.12
N ARG A 27 6.84 -2.67 -3.78
CA ARG A 27 7.56 -1.72 -4.64
C ARG A 27 9.01 -2.13 -4.83
N LYS A 28 9.70 -2.58 -3.78
CA LYS A 28 11.06 -3.15 -3.86
C LYS A 28 11.08 -4.40 -4.75
N ALA A 29 10.16 -5.34 -4.54
CA ALA A 29 10.05 -6.56 -5.34
C ALA A 29 9.80 -6.25 -6.82
N THR A 30 8.93 -5.27 -7.09
CA THR A 30 8.67 -4.78 -8.46
C THR A 30 9.93 -4.18 -9.08
N LEU A 31 10.68 -3.35 -8.36
CA LEU A 31 11.92 -2.79 -8.89
C LEU A 31 12.94 -3.90 -9.20
N ILE A 32 13.08 -4.90 -8.32
CA ILE A 32 13.99 -6.03 -8.52
C ILE A 32 13.61 -6.83 -9.77
N SER A 33 12.33 -7.10 -10.00
CA SER A 33 11.87 -7.89 -11.15
C SER A 33 12.12 -7.23 -12.51
N LEU A 34 12.39 -5.93 -12.54
CA LEU A 34 12.76 -5.19 -13.75
C LEU A 34 14.22 -5.40 -14.18
N TYR A 35 15.06 -5.98 -13.31
CA TYR A 35 16.44 -6.32 -13.65
C TYR A 35 16.55 -7.73 -14.25
N PRO A 36 17.57 -7.98 -15.11
CA PRO A 36 17.94 -9.33 -15.53
C PRO A 36 18.12 -10.27 -14.34
N GLU A 37 17.72 -11.54 -14.49
CA GLU A 37 17.68 -12.53 -13.40
C GLU A 37 19.04 -12.68 -12.68
N ASP A 38 20.14 -12.64 -13.41
CA ASP A 38 21.51 -12.71 -12.90
C ASP A 38 21.92 -11.50 -12.03
N GLN A 39 21.18 -10.40 -12.10
CA GLN A 39 21.42 -9.17 -11.34
C GLN A 39 20.45 -8.99 -10.16
N GLN A 40 19.33 -9.71 -10.13
CA GLN A 40 18.26 -9.50 -9.15
C GLN A 40 18.75 -9.68 -7.71
N GLU A 41 19.55 -10.70 -7.44
CA GLU A 41 20.09 -10.94 -6.09
C GLU A 41 21.00 -9.79 -5.63
N ALA A 42 21.85 -9.27 -6.52
CA ALA A 42 22.72 -8.15 -6.21
C ALA A 42 21.92 -6.88 -5.91
N VAL A 43 20.89 -6.59 -6.71
CA VAL A 43 19.99 -5.45 -6.49
C VAL A 43 19.21 -5.60 -5.19
N ALA A 44 18.68 -6.79 -4.90
CA ALA A 44 17.94 -7.07 -3.67
C ALA A 44 18.80 -6.78 -2.43
N ARG A 45 20.07 -7.21 -2.43
CA ARG A 45 21.03 -6.88 -1.35
C ARG A 45 21.31 -5.39 -1.24
N THR A 46 21.46 -4.67 -2.35
CA THR A 46 21.67 -3.21 -2.30
C THR A 46 20.46 -2.49 -1.70
N LEU A 47 19.23 -2.91 -2.02
CA LEU A 47 18.00 -2.30 -1.52
C LEU A 47 17.70 -2.60 -0.04
N THR A 48 18.53 -3.39 0.65
CA THR A 48 18.47 -3.52 2.11
C THR A 48 19.24 -2.41 2.83
N LEU A 49 20.08 -1.65 2.12
CA LEU A 49 20.85 -0.55 2.71
C LEU A 49 19.98 0.70 2.78
N GLU A 50 19.76 1.26 3.96
CA GLU A 50 18.98 2.51 4.12
C GLU A 50 19.64 3.72 3.44
N SER A 51 20.96 3.68 3.27
CA SER A 51 21.73 4.71 2.59
C SER A 51 21.58 4.69 1.06
N GLU A 52 21.01 3.62 0.50
CA GLU A 52 20.76 3.51 -0.94
C GLU A 52 19.70 4.54 -1.36
N PRO A 53 20.02 5.53 -2.22
CA PRO A 53 19.08 6.58 -2.60
C PRO A 53 17.78 6.04 -3.22
N LEU A 54 17.83 4.92 -3.93
CA LEU A 54 16.62 4.27 -4.46
C LEU A 54 15.67 3.81 -3.35
N VAL A 55 16.18 3.42 -2.17
CA VAL A 55 15.32 3.06 -1.04
C VAL A 55 14.51 4.28 -0.58
N LYS A 56 15.12 5.47 -0.49
CA LYS A 56 14.38 6.70 -0.13
C LYS A 56 13.36 7.11 -1.18
N LEU A 57 13.66 6.91 -2.47
CA LEU A 57 12.68 7.15 -3.53
C LEU A 57 11.49 6.16 -3.47
N LEU A 58 11.75 4.89 -3.18
CA LEU A 58 10.69 3.88 -3.01
C LEU A 58 9.84 4.16 -1.76
N GLU A 59 10.44 4.62 -0.66
CA GLU A 59 9.72 5.05 0.54
C GLU A 59 8.81 6.26 0.26
N GLU A 60 9.31 7.28 -0.44
CA GLU A 60 8.50 8.45 -0.82
C GLU A 60 7.32 8.04 -1.70
N ASN A 61 7.55 7.11 -2.63
CA ASN A 61 6.51 6.57 -3.50
C ASN A 61 5.47 5.74 -2.73
N ALA A 62 5.91 4.84 -1.85
CA ALA A 62 5.03 4.03 -1.01
C ALA A 62 4.17 4.91 -0.09
N TYR A 63 4.75 5.98 0.45
CA TYR A 63 4.03 6.94 1.28
C TYR A 63 2.92 7.67 0.50
N ARG A 64 3.23 8.14 -0.73
CA ARG A 64 2.21 8.74 -1.61
C ARG A 64 1.11 7.75 -1.95
N GLU A 65 1.46 6.52 -2.27
CA GLU A 65 0.48 5.48 -2.58
C GLU A 65 -0.45 5.20 -1.41
N LEU A 66 0.08 5.09 -0.20
CA LEU A 66 -0.72 4.90 1.01
C LEU A 66 -1.74 6.03 1.18
N ILE A 67 -1.33 7.29 1.03
CA ILE A 67 -2.24 8.44 1.10
C ILE A 67 -3.31 8.37 0.01
N TRP A 68 -2.92 8.02 -1.22
CA TRP A 68 -3.86 7.92 -2.32
C TRP A 68 -4.89 6.82 -2.13
N ARG A 69 -4.47 5.63 -1.69
CA ARG A 69 -5.38 4.52 -1.36
C ARG A 69 -6.28 4.87 -0.17
N GLN A 70 -5.75 5.54 0.85
CA GLN A 70 -6.54 6.00 1.99
C GLN A 70 -7.61 7.03 1.56
N ARG A 71 -7.27 7.94 0.65
CA ARG A 71 -8.24 8.87 0.06
C ARG A 71 -9.36 8.15 -0.71
N VAL A 72 -9.04 7.03 -1.38
CA VAL A 72 -10.05 6.17 -2.02
C VAL A 72 -10.95 5.51 -0.97
N ASN A 73 -10.38 4.96 0.11
CA ASN A 73 -11.14 4.41 1.23
C ASN A 73 -12.12 5.44 1.82
N GLU A 74 -11.67 6.67 2.03
CA GLU A 74 -12.50 7.76 2.54
C GLU A 74 -13.62 8.14 1.58
N ALA A 75 -13.33 8.24 0.28
CA ALA A 75 -14.34 8.52 -0.75
C ALA A 75 -15.39 7.41 -0.83
N ALA A 76 -14.98 6.13 -0.70
CA ALA A 76 -15.88 4.99 -0.68
C ALA A 76 -16.80 5.02 0.55
N ARG A 77 -16.25 5.29 1.75
CA ARG A 77 -17.05 5.45 2.98
C ARG A 77 -18.06 6.59 2.85
N ALA A 78 -17.67 7.72 2.25
CA ALA A 78 -18.55 8.89 2.12
C ALA A 78 -19.80 8.65 1.25
N VAL A 79 -19.80 7.65 0.38
CA VAL A 79 -20.94 7.31 -0.49
C VAL A 79 -21.73 6.09 -0.01
N MET A 80 -21.34 5.49 1.12
CA MET A 80 -22.03 4.36 1.72
C MET A 80 -23.01 4.81 2.82
N LEU A 81 -24.10 4.07 2.99
CA LEU A 81 -25.16 4.36 3.96
C LEU A 81 -24.80 3.96 5.40
N ALA A 82 -23.65 3.29 5.59
CA ALA A 82 -23.13 2.81 6.87
C ALA A 82 -21.85 3.56 7.23
#